data_AF-A0A1Y6KUR1-F1
#
_entry.id   AF-A0A1Y6KUR1-F1
#
_cell.length_a   1.000
_cell.length_b   1.000
_cell.length_c   1.000
_cell.angle_alpha   90.00
_cell.angle_beta   90.00
_cell.angle_gamma   90.00
#
_symmetry.space_group_name_H-M   'P 1'
#
loop_
_entity.id
_entity.type
_entity.pdbx_description
1 polymer ?
#
loop_
_entity_poly.entity_id
_entity_poly.type
_entity_poly.pdbx_seq_one_letter_code
_entity_poly.pdbx_strand_id
1 'polypeptide(L)'
;MAKCSDQQLRDEVIAYWTINMTRQMEGRPEHQDRWLAIKEKLAKRNVAVPDRPAWENSFRGMMNAVLSALKGYGVGCQFDTLIQCAHQTAQKHPESLLAFGFAVEVAGHKELLKSQDSTGKWASRSEMMRTELRKGDPKYAPPQEWMPALSFLFPEVGARLAEFLRRNGLSMG
;
A
#
# COMPACT_ATOMS: atom_id res chain seq x y z
N MET A 1 -9.99 20.29 15.58
CA MET A 1 -10.44 20.45 14.18
C MET A 1 -9.53 19.76 13.16
N ALA A 2 -8.20 19.74 13.32
CA ALA A 2 -7.27 19.12 12.35
C ALA A 2 -7.47 17.61 12.09
N LYS A 3 -7.76 16.79 13.11
CA LYS A 3 -7.95 15.32 12.94
C LYS A 3 -9.11 14.96 12.01
N CYS A 4 -10.24 15.68 12.09
CA CYS A 4 -11.39 15.44 11.22
C CYS A 4 -11.05 15.76 9.76
N SER A 5 -10.32 16.85 9.52
CA SER A 5 -9.86 17.22 8.17
C SER A 5 -8.82 16.25 7.59
N ASP A 6 -7.98 15.63 8.42
CA ASP A 6 -7.02 14.61 7.95
C ASP A 6 -7.73 13.31 7.57
N GLN A 7 -8.72 12.89 8.35
CA GLN A 7 -9.50 11.70 8.01
C GLN A 7 -10.26 11.90 6.69
N GLN A 8 -10.91 13.07 6.52
CA GLN A 8 -11.59 13.42 5.27
C GLN A 8 -10.66 13.40 4.06
N LEU A 9 -9.43 13.89 4.20
CA LEU A 9 -8.46 13.86 3.11
C LEU A 9 -7.98 12.43 2.78
N ARG A 10 -7.79 11.58 3.79
CA ARG A 10 -7.50 10.16 3.58
C ARG A 10 -8.64 9.48 2.84
N ASP A 11 -9.89 9.71 3.28
CA ASP A 11 -11.08 9.14 2.64
C ASP A 11 -11.21 9.62 1.18
N GLU A 12 -10.90 10.89 0.90
CA GLU A 12 -10.90 11.45 -0.45
C GLU A 12 -9.87 10.76 -1.36
N VAL A 13 -8.66 10.51 -0.86
CA VAL A 13 -7.61 9.77 -1.59
C VAL A 13 -8.05 8.33 -1.85
N ILE A 14 -8.58 7.64 -0.85
CA ILE A 14 -9.03 6.25 -0.95
C ILE A 14 -10.19 6.13 -1.96
N ALA A 15 -11.14 7.05 -1.92
CA ALA A 15 -12.25 7.11 -2.86
C ALA A 15 -11.76 7.40 -4.29
N TYR A 16 -10.86 8.37 -4.46
CA TYR A 16 -10.22 8.64 -5.75
C TYR A 16 -9.56 7.38 -6.30
N TRP A 17 -8.77 6.68 -5.48
CA TRP A 17 -8.02 5.50 -5.90
C TRP A 17 -8.95 4.38 -6.34
N THR A 18 -9.96 4.08 -5.52
CA THR A 18 -10.90 2.98 -5.75
C THR A 18 -11.70 3.16 -7.04
N ILE A 19 -12.04 4.41 -7.41
CA ILE A 19 -12.85 4.71 -8.59
C ILE A 19 -11.99 4.83 -9.85
N ASN A 20 -10.89 5.58 -9.77
CA ASN A 20 -10.18 6.06 -10.96
C ASN A 20 -8.95 5.22 -11.34
N MET A 21 -8.41 4.42 -10.42
CA MET A 21 -7.25 3.55 -10.69
C MET A 21 -7.66 2.15 -11.15
N THR A 22 -8.86 2.03 -11.72
CA THR A 22 -9.32 0.80 -12.38
C THR A 22 -8.82 0.77 -13.82
N ARG A 23 -8.68 -0.43 -14.39
CA ARG A 23 -8.22 -0.62 -15.79
C ARG A 23 -9.06 0.15 -16.82
N GLN A 24 -10.33 0.43 -16.53
CA GLN A 24 -11.26 1.11 -17.44
C GLN A 24 -11.18 2.64 -17.37
N MET A 25 -10.65 3.16 -16.27
CA MET A 25 -10.64 4.60 -15.96
C MET A 25 -9.22 5.18 -15.98
N GLU A 26 -8.18 4.38 -15.78
CA GLU A 26 -6.79 4.84 -15.77
C GLU A 26 -6.43 5.61 -17.06
N GLY A 27 -5.86 6.82 -16.90
CA GLY A 27 -5.37 7.64 -18.01
C GLY A 27 -6.32 8.70 -18.55
N ARG A 28 -7.54 8.83 -18.03
CA ARG A 28 -8.46 9.93 -18.42
C ARG A 28 -8.00 11.29 -17.87
N PRO A 29 -8.03 12.37 -18.68
CA PRO A 29 -7.61 13.70 -18.25
C PRO A 29 -8.37 14.21 -17.01
N GLU A 30 -9.68 13.96 -16.92
CA GLU A 30 -10.51 14.39 -15.77
C GLU A 30 -10.05 13.81 -14.41
N HIS A 31 -9.39 12.66 -14.42
CA HIS A 31 -8.85 12.07 -13.20
C HIS A 31 -7.54 12.74 -12.77
N GLN A 32 -6.77 13.22 -13.74
CA GLN A 32 -5.53 13.94 -13.48
C GLN A 32 -5.80 15.25 -12.72
N ASP A 33 -6.79 16.04 -13.16
CA ASP A 33 -7.13 17.31 -12.49
C ASP A 33 -7.61 17.07 -11.05
N ARG A 34 -8.44 16.04 -10.84
CA ARG A 34 -8.90 15.65 -9.50
C ARG A 34 -7.74 15.21 -8.61
N TRP A 35 -6.78 14.46 -9.16
CA TRP A 35 -5.59 14.07 -8.41
C TRP A 35 -4.72 15.26 -8.04
N LEU A 36 -4.51 16.21 -8.95
CA LEU A 36 -3.73 17.43 -8.67
C LEU A 36 -4.36 18.26 -7.55
N ALA A 37 -5.69 18.38 -7.53
CA ALA A 37 -6.40 19.04 -6.44
C ALA A 37 -6.21 18.32 -5.08
N ILE A 38 -6.21 16.98 -5.07
CA ILE A 38 -5.91 16.18 -3.88
C ILE A 38 -4.45 16.36 -3.45
N LYS A 39 -3.52 16.36 -4.41
CA LYS A 39 -2.09 16.57 -4.18
C LYS A 39 -1.83 17.93 -3.51
N GLU A 40 -2.49 19.01 -3.94
CA GLU A 40 -2.36 20.31 -3.29
C GLU A 40 -2.82 20.29 -1.82
N LYS A 41 -3.89 19.56 -1.51
CA LYS A 41 -4.37 19.39 -0.12
C LYS A 41 -3.36 18.59 0.71
N LEU A 42 -2.76 17.54 0.14
CA LEU A 42 -1.72 16.73 0.78
C LEU A 42 -0.43 17.52 1.01
N ALA A 43 -0.03 18.36 0.04
CA ALA A 43 1.14 19.22 0.15
C ALA A 43 1.02 20.21 1.32
N LYS A 44 -0.19 20.74 1.59
CA LYS A 44 -0.47 21.57 2.79
C LYS A 44 -0.27 20.82 4.12
N ARG A 45 -0.16 19.49 4.09
CA ARG A 45 0.18 18.62 5.23
C ARG A 45 1.62 18.10 5.18
N ASN A 46 2.45 18.65 4.29
CA ASN A 46 3.80 18.18 4.00
C ASN A 46 3.85 16.70 3.54
N VAL A 47 2.78 16.25 2.88
CA VAL A 47 2.70 14.90 2.32
C VAL A 47 2.93 15.00 0.82
N ALA A 48 4.12 14.57 0.38
CA ALA A 48 4.46 14.51 -1.04
C ALA A 48 3.86 13.24 -1.68
N VAL A 49 3.30 13.41 -2.87
CA VAL A 49 2.77 12.33 -3.72
C VAL A 49 3.12 12.63 -5.19
N PRO A 50 3.22 11.63 -6.07
CA PRO A 50 3.62 11.83 -7.46
C PRO A 50 2.60 12.68 -8.21
N ASP A 51 3.05 13.41 -9.26
CA ASP A 51 2.14 14.14 -10.15
C ASP A 51 1.20 13.20 -10.90
N ARG A 52 1.71 12.05 -11.34
CA ARG A 52 0.97 11.06 -12.12
C ARG A 52 1.04 9.71 -11.41
N PRO A 53 0.08 9.41 -10.52
CA PRO A 53 0.14 8.22 -9.66
C PRO A 53 0.01 6.92 -10.46
N ALA A 54 -0.62 6.96 -11.63
CA ALA A 54 -0.69 5.83 -12.55
C ALA A 54 0.67 5.44 -13.14
N TRP A 55 1.59 6.41 -13.29
CA TRP A 55 2.89 6.18 -13.92
C TRP A 55 4.02 6.02 -12.90
N GLU A 56 3.78 6.41 -11.65
CA GLU A 56 4.70 6.13 -10.56
C GLU A 56 4.53 4.69 -10.06
N ASN A 57 5.35 3.79 -10.57
CA ASN A 57 5.19 2.35 -10.37
C ASN A 57 5.29 1.94 -8.89
N SER A 58 6.20 2.57 -8.14
CA SER A 58 6.41 2.24 -6.71
C SER A 58 5.26 2.72 -5.83
N PHE A 59 4.80 3.97 -6.03
CA PHE A 59 3.63 4.52 -5.35
C PHE A 59 2.36 3.74 -5.68
N ARG A 60 2.14 3.41 -6.95
CA ARG A 60 0.99 2.62 -7.41
C ARG A 60 0.99 1.23 -6.78
N GLY A 61 2.14 0.57 -6.77
CA GLY A 61 2.33 -0.74 -6.15
C GLY A 61 1.97 -0.72 -4.66
N MET A 62 2.48 0.27 -3.93
CA MET A 62 2.21 0.48 -2.52
C MET A 62 0.71 0.69 -2.24
N MET A 63 0.06 1.60 -2.97
CA MET A 63 -1.35 1.91 -2.79
C MET A 63 -2.24 0.69 -3.09
N ASN A 64 -1.99 -0.01 -4.19
CA ASN A 64 -2.73 -1.21 -4.55
C ASN A 64 -2.56 -2.32 -3.51
N ALA A 65 -1.32 -2.54 -3.04
CA ALA A 65 -1.02 -3.55 -2.05
C ALA A 65 -1.74 -3.28 -0.73
N VAL A 66 -1.58 -2.08 -0.17
CA VAL A 66 -2.15 -1.71 1.14
C VAL A 66 -3.67 -1.67 1.09
N LEU A 67 -4.26 -1.05 0.06
CA LEU A 67 -5.73 -0.98 -0.04
C LEU A 67 -6.35 -2.37 -0.23
N SER A 68 -5.75 -3.22 -1.07
CA SER A 68 -6.28 -4.57 -1.27
C SER A 68 -6.22 -5.38 0.01
N ALA A 69 -5.11 -5.29 0.76
CA ALA A 69 -4.97 -5.91 2.08
C ALA A 69 -6.01 -5.42 3.09
N LEU A 70 -6.26 -4.11 3.14
CA LEU A 70 -7.26 -3.52 4.03
C LEU A 70 -8.69 -3.91 3.65
N LYS A 71 -8.98 -4.15 2.37
CA LYS A 71 -10.33 -4.48 1.88
C LYS A 71 -10.62 -5.98 1.74
N GLY A 72 -9.58 -6.82 1.66
CA GLY A 72 -9.72 -8.27 1.51
C GLY A 72 -9.95 -8.75 0.08
N TYR A 73 -9.84 -7.86 -0.91
CA TYR A 73 -9.97 -8.12 -2.34
C TYR A 73 -9.16 -7.08 -3.14
N GLY A 74 -9.01 -7.26 -4.46
CA GLY A 74 -8.19 -6.35 -5.27
C GLY A 74 -8.77 -4.95 -5.43
N VAL A 75 -7.97 -3.95 -5.09
CA VAL A 75 -8.25 -2.52 -5.28
C VAL A 75 -7.17 -1.91 -6.17
N GLY A 76 -7.59 -1.17 -7.20
CA GLY A 76 -6.69 -0.61 -8.20
C GLY A 76 -5.97 -1.66 -9.07
N CYS A 77 -6.50 -2.88 -9.06
CA CYS A 77 -6.02 -4.01 -9.85
C CYS A 77 -7.21 -4.89 -10.29
N GLN A 78 -6.94 -5.85 -11.16
CA GLN A 78 -7.96 -6.73 -11.77
C GLN A 78 -8.19 -8.04 -11.00
N PHE A 79 -7.71 -8.13 -9.75
CA PHE A 79 -7.71 -9.39 -9.00
C PHE A 79 -8.92 -9.46 -8.07
N ASP A 80 -9.65 -10.57 -8.10
CA ASP A 80 -10.86 -10.75 -7.30
C ASP A 80 -10.56 -11.19 -5.87
N THR A 81 -9.39 -11.81 -5.65
CA THR A 81 -9.01 -12.40 -4.36
C THR A 81 -7.78 -11.72 -3.75
N LEU A 82 -7.73 -11.72 -2.42
CA LEU A 82 -6.60 -11.19 -1.68
C LEU A 82 -5.31 -11.97 -1.97
N ILE A 83 -5.40 -13.29 -2.15
CA ILE A 83 -4.24 -14.15 -2.46
C ILE A 83 -3.59 -13.78 -3.80
N GLN A 84 -4.38 -13.44 -4.82
CA GLN A 84 -3.86 -12.96 -6.09
C GLN A 84 -3.13 -11.62 -5.93
N CYS A 85 -3.68 -10.71 -5.10
CA CYS A 85 -3.02 -9.45 -4.76
C CYS A 85 -1.70 -9.67 -4.03
N ALA A 86 -1.66 -10.65 -3.13
CA ALA A 86 -0.47 -11.02 -2.38
C ALA A 86 0.64 -11.53 -3.34
N HIS A 87 0.31 -12.46 -4.24
CA HIS A 87 1.24 -12.96 -5.25
C HIS A 87 1.74 -11.87 -6.20
N GLN A 88 0.84 -11.01 -6.68
CA GLN A 88 1.19 -9.88 -7.54
C GLN A 88 2.14 -8.93 -6.84
N THR A 89 1.82 -8.51 -5.60
CA THR A 89 2.67 -7.61 -4.82
C THR A 89 4.04 -8.23 -4.66
N ALA A 90 4.11 -9.52 -4.34
CA ALA A 90 5.39 -10.18 -4.15
C ALA A 90 6.24 -10.29 -5.42
N GLN A 91 5.60 -10.32 -6.58
CA GLN A 91 6.26 -10.43 -7.87
C GLN A 91 6.70 -9.07 -8.42
N LYS A 92 5.83 -8.05 -8.36
CA LYS A 92 6.04 -6.75 -9.02
C LYS A 92 6.49 -5.63 -8.09
N HIS A 93 6.11 -5.71 -6.82
CA HIS A 93 6.33 -4.65 -5.82
C HIS A 93 6.81 -5.25 -4.49
N PRO A 94 7.91 -6.02 -4.48
CA PRO A 94 8.37 -6.65 -3.25
C PRO A 94 8.67 -5.66 -2.12
N GLU A 95 9.03 -4.41 -2.45
CA GLU A 95 9.17 -3.29 -1.52
C GLU A 95 7.89 -2.99 -0.73
N SER A 96 6.72 -3.28 -1.30
CA SER A 96 5.41 -3.01 -0.68
C SER A 96 4.89 -4.17 0.18
N LEU A 97 5.60 -5.31 0.21
CA LEU A 97 5.12 -6.52 0.88
C LEU A 97 5.04 -6.41 2.40
N LEU A 98 5.97 -5.69 3.02
CA LEU A 98 5.93 -5.50 4.46
C LEU A 98 4.69 -4.69 4.87
N ALA A 99 4.40 -3.62 4.13
CA ALA A 99 3.19 -2.83 4.31
C ALA A 99 1.91 -3.64 4.04
N PHE A 100 1.89 -4.46 2.98
CA PHE A 100 0.81 -5.40 2.70
C PHE A 100 0.57 -6.33 3.89
N GLY A 101 1.64 -6.93 4.42
CA GLY A 101 1.56 -7.82 5.58
C GLY A 101 0.89 -7.15 6.77
N PHE A 102 1.37 -5.96 7.17
CA PHE A 102 0.78 -5.19 8.27
C PHE A 102 -0.67 -4.77 8.01
N ALA A 103 -1.01 -4.40 6.78
CA ALA A 103 -2.38 -4.09 6.40
C ALA A 103 -3.32 -5.30 6.54
N VAL A 104 -2.87 -6.51 6.17
CA VAL A 104 -3.62 -7.75 6.41
C VAL A 104 -3.85 -7.99 7.91
N GLU A 105 -2.84 -7.71 8.75
CA GLU A 105 -3.00 -7.87 10.21
C GLU A 105 -3.98 -6.85 10.78
N VAL A 106 -3.87 -5.58 10.37
CA VAL A 106 -4.76 -4.49 10.82
C VAL A 106 -6.21 -4.78 10.44
N ALA A 107 -6.46 -5.29 9.23
CA ALA A 107 -7.81 -5.62 8.78
C ALA A 107 -8.33 -6.98 9.26
N GLY A 108 -7.52 -7.78 9.97
CA GLY A 108 -7.93 -9.11 10.43
C GLY A 108 -8.06 -10.15 9.31
N HIS A 109 -7.51 -9.91 8.12
CA HIS A 109 -7.65 -10.77 6.95
C HIS A 109 -6.67 -11.96 6.89
N LYS A 110 -6.01 -12.30 8.00
CA LYS A 110 -5.05 -13.42 8.06
C LYS A 110 -5.70 -14.76 7.70
N GLU A 111 -6.86 -15.06 8.28
CA GLU A 111 -7.57 -16.31 8.01
C GLU A 111 -8.16 -16.35 6.59
N LEU A 112 -8.62 -15.22 6.06
CA LEU A 112 -9.06 -15.11 4.66
C LEU A 112 -7.91 -15.43 3.70
N LEU A 113 -6.74 -14.84 3.92
CA LEU A 113 -5.57 -15.08 3.08
C LEU A 113 -5.14 -16.54 3.15
N LYS A 114 -5.19 -17.15 4.33
CA LYS A 114 -4.88 -18.56 4.56
C LYS A 114 -5.90 -19.49 3.88
N SER A 115 -7.20 -19.18 3.96
CA SER A 115 -8.24 -19.99 3.32
C SER A 115 -8.18 -19.93 1.79
N GLN A 116 -7.67 -18.83 1.24
CA GLN A 116 -7.45 -18.67 -0.21
C GLN A 116 -6.13 -19.32 -0.71
N ASP A 117 -5.17 -19.61 0.17
CA ASP A 117 -3.90 -20.26 -0.19
C ASP A 117 -4.02 -21.79 -0.23
N SER A 118 -4.83 -22.29 -1.17
CA SER A 118 -5.08 -23.74 -1.31
C SER A 118 -3.83 -24.57 -1.61
N THR A 119 -2.77 -23.95 -2.13
CA THR A 119 -1.52 -24.63 -2.51
C THR A 119 -0.42 -24.52 -1.46
N GLY A 120 -0.58 -23.70 -0.43
CA GLY A 120 0.47 -23.39 0.55
C GLY A 120 1.65 -22.58 -0.01
N LYS A 121 1.60 -22.18 -1.29
CA LYS A 121 2.69 -21.45 -1.96
C LYS A 121 2.87 -20.07 -1.35
N TRP A 122 1.78 -19.42 -0.96
CA TRP A 122 1.89 -18.11 -0.31
C TRP A 122 2.48 -18.25 1.09
N ALA A 123 2.04 -19.23 1.89
CA ALA A 123 2.62 -19.48 3.21
C ALA A 123 4.14 -19.67 3.13
N SER A 124 4.62 -20.56 2.24
CA SER A 124 6.05 -20.79 2.00
C SER A 124 6.79 -19.51 1.58
N ARG A 125 6.25 -18.79 0.59
CA ARG A 125 6.84 -17.55 0.09
C ARG A 125 6.91 -16.47 1.18
N SER A 126 5.85 -16.32 1.97
CA SER A 126 5.77 -15.32 3.03
C SER A 126 6.84 -15.55 4.11
N GLU A 127 7.14 -16.82 4.43
CA GLU A 127 8.16 -17.14 5.43
C GLU A 127 9.58 -16.90 4.91
N MET A 128 9.84 -17.29 3.66
CA MET A 128 11.09 -16.96 2.97
C MET A 128 11.32 -15.44 2.96
N MET A 129 10.30 -14.66 2.58
CA MET A 129 10.39 -13.20 2.52
C MET A 129 10.65 -12.58 3.90
N ARG A 130 9.96 -13.04 4.95
CA ARG A 130 10.24 -12.57 6.33
C ARG A 130 11.68 -12.83 6.73
N THR A 131 12.23 -13.97 6.32
CA THR A 131 13.62 -14.33 6.59
C THR A 131 14.58 -13.39 5.87
N GLU A 132 14.39 -13.14 4.59
CA GLU A 132 15.24 -12.21 3.81
C GLU A 132 15.12 -10.77 4.31
N LEU A 133 13.92 -10.35 4.71
CA LEU A 133 13.70 -9.03 5.27
C LEU A 133 14.45 -8.84 6.60
N ARG A 134 14.48 -9.86 7.48
CA ARG A 134 15.30 -9.83 8.71
C ARG A 134 16.81 -9.81 8.44
N LYS A 135 17.25 -10.33 7.30
CA LYS A 135 18.64 -10.23 6.84
C LYS A 135 18.96 -8.87 6.21
N GLY A 136 17.98 -7.99 6.06
CA GLY A 136 18.15 -6.67 5.47
C GLY A 136 18.25 -6.68 3.95
N ASP A 137 17.66 -7.68 3.26
CA ASP A 137 17.63 -7.68 1.79
C ASP A 137 16.93 -6.42 1.26
N PRO A 138 17.64 -5.55 0.52
CA PRO A 138 17.10 -4.28 0.05
C PRO A 138 15.89 -4.44 -0.89
N LYS A 139 15.71 -5.62 -1.51
CA LYS A 139 14.54 -5.92 -2.35
C LYS A 139 13.21 -5.76 -1.61
N TYR A 140 13.20 -6.01 -0.30
CA TYR A 140 12.00 -5.92 0.53
C TYR A 140 11.98 -4.67 1.42
N ALA A 141 12.94 -3.77 1.24
CA ALA A 141 12.94 -2.50 1.94
C ALA A 141 11.74 -1.66 1.48
N PRO A 142 10.96 -1.07 2.41
CA PRO A 142 9.84 -0.20 2.05
C PRO A 142 10.27 0.97 1.16
N PRO A 143 9.42 1.46 0.25
CA PRO A 143 9.74 2.57 -0.62
C PRO A 143 9.85 3.87 0.20
N GLN A 144 11.08 4.20 0.61
CA GLN A 144 11.38 5.29 1.55
C GLN A 144 10.76 6.63 1.12
N GLU A 145 10.82 6.93 -0.18
CA GLU A 145 10.21 8.13 -0.78
C GLU A 145 8.73 8.29 -0.44
N TRP A 146 7.98 7.19 -0.37
CA TRP A 146 6.53 7.20 -0.12
C TRP A 146 6.16 6.89 1.32
N MET A 147 7.12 6.69 2.21
CA MET A 147 6.86 6.39 3.62
C MET A 147 6.06 7.47 4.36
N PRO A 148 6.32 8.79 4.16
CA PRO A 148 5.47 9.84 4.71
C PRO A 148 4.04 9.76 4.19
N ALA A 149 3.86 9.50 2.89
CA ALA A 149 2.54 9.33 2.28
C ALA A 149 1.82 8.09 2.80
N LEU A 150 2.49 6.94 2.92
CA LEU A 150 1.95 5.72 3.50
C LEU A 150 1.46 5.97 4.92
N SER A 151 2.29 6.60 5.75
CA SER A 151 1.97 6.87 7.16
C SER A 151 0.81 7.87 7.29
N PHE A 152 0.70 8.82 6.36
CA PHE A 152 -0.45 9.71 6.30
C PHE A 152 -1.70 9.03 5.74
N LEU A 153 -1.62 8.13 4.77
CA LEU A 153 -2.81 7.52 4.19
C LEU A 153 -3.35 6.37 5.05
N PHE A 154 -2.46 5.62 5.70
CA PHE A 154 -2.75 4.40 6.44
C PHE A 154 -2.04 4.45 7.81
N PRO A 155 -2.54 5.25 8.77
CA PRO A 155 -1.80 5.57 9.99
C PRO A 155 -1.45 4.34 10.83
N GLU A 156 -2.36 3.38 10.95
CA GLU A 156 -2.10 2.14 11.71
C GLU A 156 -1.04 1.27 11.03
N VAL A 157 -1.07 1.17 9.69
CA VAL A 157 -0.06 0.43 8.91
C VAL A 157 1.30 1.12 9.03
N GLY A 158 1.34 2.45 8.88
CA GLY A 158 2.55 3.26 9.05
C GLY A 158 3.16 3.12 10.45
N ALA A 159 2.34 3.10 11.49
CA ALA A 159 2.80 2.90 12.87
C ALA A 159 3.44 1.52 13.07
N ARG A 160 2.84 0.46 12.53
CA ARG A 160 3.42 -0.91 12.57
C ARG A 160 4.74 -0.98 11.81
N LEU A 161 4.80 -0.33 10.66
CA LEU A 161 5.98 -0.30 9.80
C LEU A 161 7.14 0.45 10.47
N ALA A 162 6.89 1.63 11.02
CA ALA A 162 7.88 2.41 11.75
C ALA A 162 8.42 1.65 12.97
N GLU A 163 7.53 1.00 13.74
CA GLU A 163 7.94 0.19 14.88
C GLU A 163 8.78 -1.02 14.47
N PHE A 164 8.43 -1.67 13.36
CA PHE A 164 9.22 -2.77 12.82
C PHE A 164 10.61 -2.30 12.41
N LEU A 165 10.72 -1.21 11.64
CA LEU A 165 11.99 -0.70 11.16
C LEU A 165 12.90 -0.29 12.31
N ARG A 166 12.35 0.43 13.30
CA ARG A 166 13.04 0.81 14.54
C ARG A 166 13.60 -0.40 15.30
N ARG A 167 12.82 -1.48 15.45
CA ARG A 167 13.26 -2.70 16.15
C ARG A 167 14.37 -3.45 15.43
N ASN A 168 14.45 -3.34 14.11
CA ASN A 168 15.42 -4.07 13.29
C ASN A 168 16.61 -3.19 12.86
N GLY A 169 16.74 -1.97 13.42
CA GLY A 169 17.85 -1.06 13.09
C GLY A 169 17.83 -0.54 11.64
N LEU A 170 16.67 -0.57 10.99
CA LEU A 170 16.48 -0.09 9.63
C LEU A 170 16.00 1.36 9.65
N SER A 171 16.57 2.23 8.82
CA SER A 171 16.20 3.65 8.79
C SER A 171 14.87 3.88 8.07
N MET A 172 14.06 4.78 8.62
CA MET A 172 13.05 5.53 7.88
C MET A 172 13.81 6.70 7.28
N GLY A 173 14.08 6.69 5.98
CA GLY A 173 14.69 7.83 5.29
C GLY A 173 13.84 9.08 5.40
#